data_AF-A0A1D6EB86-F1
#
_entry.id   AF-A0A1D6EB86-F1
#
_cell.length_a   1.000
_cell.length_b   1.000
_cell.length_c   1.000
_cell.angle_alpha   90.00
_cell.angle_beta   90.00
_cell.angle_gamma   90.00
#
_symmetry.space_group_name_H-M   'P 1'
#
loop_
_entity.id
_entity.type
_entity.pdbx_description
1 polymer ?
#
loop_
_entity_poly.entity_id
_entity_poly.type
_entity_poly.pdbx_seq_one_letter_code
_entity_poly.pdbx_strand_id
1 'polypeptide(L)'
;MCAAGEDFYEIMTRNLHRFPGGVTYSFTDLAEDQDRLLSFEKMFIGVNGSSLKTNGNLEVLRGIPVERLMMETDSPYCDIINTHAGSQYVKSVWPSKKKEKYEPDSTVKGRNEPCLVRDF
;
A
#
# COMPACT_ATOMS: atom_id res chain seq x y z
N MET A 1 -2.31 -9.22 -3.48
CA MET A 1 -2.62 -10.53 -2.87
C MET A 1 -3.28 -10.22 -1.53
N CYS A 2 -4.31 -10.96 -1.12
CA CYS A 2 -5.02 -10.71 0.14
C CYS A 2 -5.58 -12.04 0.64
N ALA A 3 -5.18 -12.47 1.84
CA ALA A 3 -5.63 -13.72 2.48
C ALA A 3 -5.48 -15.00 1.61
N ALA A 4 -4.48 -15.02 0.71
CA ALA A 4 -4.21 -16.12 -0.20
C ALA A 4 -2.71 -16.34 -0.43
N GLY A 5 -1.90 -16.06 0.60
CA GLY A 5 -0.44 -16.01 0.49
C GLY A 5 0.20 -17.31 0.01
N GLU A 6 -0.25 -18.45 0.55
CA GLU A 6 0.27 -19.78 0.20
C GLU A 6 -0.07 -20.14 -1.26
N ASP A 7 -1.35 -20.10 -1.64
CA ASP A 7 -1.79 -20.41 -3.00
C ASP A 7 -1.13 -19.50 -4.04
N PHE A 8 -1.01 -18.21 -3.73
CA PHE A 8 -0.33 -17.25 -4.59
C PHE A 8 1.15 -17.59 -4.75
N TYR A 9 1.83 -17.88 -3.65
CA TYR A 9 3.24 -18.26 -3.64
C TYR A 9 3.48 -19.54 -4.46
N GLU A 10 2.64 -20.56 -4.31
CA GLU A 10 2.73 -21.79 -5.09
C GLU A 10 2.57 -21.55 -6.59
N ILE A 11 1.55 -20.80 -6.98
CA ILE A 11 1.26 -20.50 -8.39
C ILE A 11 2.39 -19.67 -8.99
N MET A 12 2.87 -18.65 -8.27
CA MET A 12 3.99 -17.83 -8.70
C MET A 12 5.24 -18.66 -8.89
N THR A 13 5.62 -19.48 -7.91
CA THR A 13 6.81 -20.36 -7.98
C THR A 13 6.80 -21.22 -9.24
N ARG A 14 5.65 -21.80 -9.62
CA ARG A 14 5.51 -22.61 -10.83
C ARG A 14 5.61 -21.81 -12.13
N ASN A 15 5.37 -20.50 -12.09
CA ASN A 15 5.19 -19.66 -13.29
C ASN A 15 6.17 -18.47 -13.41
N LEU A 16 7.10 -18.26 -12.47
CA LEU A 16 8.01 -17.10 -12.46
C LEU A 16 8.76 -16.90 -13.78
N HIS A 17 9.20 -17.99 -14.42
CA HIS A 17 9.91 -17.95 -15.70
C HIS A 17 9.10 -17.34 -16.86
N ARG A 18 7.78 -17.18 -16.69
CA ARG A 18 6.86 -16.65 -17.70
C ARG A 18 6.73 -15.12 -17.66
N PHE A 19 7.29 -14.47 -16.64
CA PHE A 19 7.17 -13.03 -16.45
C PHE A 19 8.55 -12.42 -16.12
N PRO A 20 8.83 -11.19 -16.59
CA PRO A 20 10.11 -10.53 -16.31
C PRO A 20 10.25 -10.08 -14.85
N GLY A 21 9.14 -10.05 -14.10
CA GLY A 21 9.04 -9.53 -12.73
C GLY A 21 7.59 -9.16 -12.45
N GLY A 22 7.34 -8.56 -11.29
CA GLY A 22 6.00 -8.10 -10.93
C GLY A 22 5.98 -7.26 -9.67
N VAL A 23 4.80 -6.74 -9.35
CA VAL A 23 4.54 -6.06 -8.07
C VAL A 23 3.31 -6.71 -7.44
N THR A 24 3.40 -6.98 -6.13
CA THR A 24 2.24 -7.33 -5.33
C THR A 24 1.62 -6.05 -4.82
N TYR A 25 0.58 -5.63 -5.55
CA TYR A 25 -0.25 -4.47 -5.28
C TYR A 25 -0.89 -4.50 -3.90
N SER A 26 -0.97 -3.33 -3.26
CA SER A 26 -1.71 -3.02 -2.04
C SER A 26 -1.50 -4.06 -0.93
N PHE A 27 -0.23 -4.29 -0.58
CA PHE A 27 0.13 -5.33 0.35
C PHE A 27 -0.27 -4.98 1.79
N THR A 28 -1.04 -5.87 2.41
CA THR A 28 -1.52 -5.71 3.80
C THR A 28 -1.41 -6.98 4.64
N ASP A 29 -0.81 -8.04 4.08
CA ASP A 29 -0.70 -9.33 4.74
C ASP A 29 0.46 -9.36 5.77
N LEU A 30 0.77 -10.54 6.29
CA LEU A 30 1.73 -10.74 7.37
C LEU A 30 3.18 -10.77 6.88
N ALA A 31 4.12 -10.67 7.83
CA ALA A 31 5.56 -10.75 7.55
C ALA A 31 5.95 -12.07 6.84
N GLU A 32 5.29 -13.18 7.17
CA GLU A 32 5.51 -14.47 6.50
C GLU A 32 5.21 -14.39 4.99
N ASP A 33 4.12 -13.72 4.61
CA ASP A 33 3.75 -13.54 3.20
C ASP A 33 4.67 -12.55 2.51
N GLN A 34 5.13 -11.52 3.22
CA GLN A 34 6.18 -10.64 2.75
C GLN A 34 7.46 -11.43 2.44
N ASP A 35 7.92 -12.29 3.35
CA ASP A 35 9.13 -13.10 3.16
C ASP A 35 9.00 -14.04 1.96
N ARG A 36 7.83 -14.69 1.80
CA ARG A 36 7.49 -15.47 0.60
C ARG A 36 7.65 -14.63 -0.68
N LEU A 37 7.10 -13.42 -0.72
CA LEU A 37 7.22 -12.53 -1.88
C LEU A 37 8.65 -12.04 -2.08
N LEU A 38 9.37 -11.75 -1.00
CA LEU A 38 10.76 -11.31 -1.02
C LEU A 38 11.72 -12.42 -1.46
N SER A 39 11.34 -13.69 -1.36
CA SER A 39 12.12 -14.79 -1.95
C SER A 39 12.18 -14.73 -3.49
N PHE A 40 11.23 -14.06 -4.14
CA PHE A 40 11.23 -13.86 -5.58
C PHE A 40 12.03 -12.61 -5.95
N GLU A 41 13.22 -12.78 -6.52
CA GLU A 41 14.17 -11.69 -6.82
C GLU A 41 13.54 -10.48 -7.54
N LYS A 42 12.64 -10.74 -8.50
CA LYS A 42 12.04 -9.71 -9.37
C LYS A 42 10.62 -9.31 -8.96
N MET A 43 10.23 -9.55 -7.71
CA MET A 43 8.94 -9.13 -7.18
C MET A 43 9.08 -7.84 -6.36
N PHE A 44 8.16 -6.91 -6.51
CA PHE A 44 8.11 -5.68 -5.71
C PHE A 44 6.87 -5.72 -4.81
N ILE A 45 6.84 -4.90 -3.77
CA ILE A 45 5.71 -4.81 -2.85
C ILE A 45 5.15 -3.39 -2.90
N GLY A 46 3.90 -3.27 -3.32
CA GLY A 46 3.16 -2.01 -3.37
C GLY A 46 2.55 -1.69 -2.01
N VAL A 47 2.73 -0.46 -1.54
CA VAL A 47 2.19 0.03 -0.26
C VAL A 47 1.35 1.28 -0.44
N ASN A 48 0.24 1.33 0.28
CA ASN A 48 -0.69 2.45 0.33
C ASN A 48 -1.23 2.65 1.74
N GLY A 49 -2.26 3.49 1.94
CA GLY A 49 -2.73 3.81 3.28
C GLY A 49 -3.34 2.62 4.03
N SER A 50 -3.79 1.57 3.33
CA SER A 50 -4.19 0.32 3.96
C SER A 50 -3.00 -0.47 4.53
N SER A 51 -1.81 -0.32 3.96
CA SER A 51 -0.54 -0.89 4.44
C SER A 51 0.01 -0.17 5.68
N LEU A 52 -0.65 0.88 6.18
CA LEU A 52 -0.19 1.71 7.30
C LEU A 52 -1.19 1.76 8.48
N LYS A 53 -2.23 0.92 8.43
CA LYS A 53 -3.37 0.99 9.37
C LYS A 53 -2.98 0.66 10.80
N THR A 54 -2.20 -0.39 11.00
CA THR A 54 -1.87 -0.93 12.32
C THR A 54 -0.37 -0.92 12.57
N ASN A 55 0.06 -1.00 13.83
CA ASN A 55 1.48 -1.19 14.17
C ASN A 55 2.05 -2.46 13.52
N GLY A 56 1.26 -3.53 13.42
CA GLY A 56 1.66 -4.74 12.70
C GLY A 56 1.97 -4.47 11.23
N ASN A 57 1.16 -3.64 10.55
CA ASN A 57 1.45 -3.24 9.18
C ASN A 57 2.72 -2.38 9.08
N LEU A 58 3.01 -1.52 10.07
CA LEU A 58 4.25 -0.75 10.10
C LEU A 58 5.49 -1.62 10.32
N GLU A 59 5.41 -2.68 11.12
CA GLU A 59 6.51 -3.64 11.27
C GLU A 59 6.75 -4.42 9.97
N VAL A 60 5.68 -4.86 9.30
CA VAL A 60 5.78 -5.47 7.97
C VAL A 60 6.41 -4.50 6.97
N LEU A 61 5.98 -3.24 6.92
CA LEU A 61 6.58 -2.23 6.05
C LEU A 61 8.10 -2.09 6.27
N ARG A 62 8.57 -2.10 7.53
CA ARG A 62 10.01 -2.01 7.86
C ARG A 62 10.82 -3.20 7.34
N GLY A 63 10.21 -4.36 7.14
CA GLY A 63 10.86 -5.53 6.56
C GLY A 63 11.07 -5.44 5.04
N ILE A 64 10.44 -4.48 4.34
CA ILE A 64 10.54 -4.37 2.88
C ILE A 64 11.83 -3.64 2.52
N PRO A 65 12.74 -4.23 1.73
CA PRO A 65 13.91 -3.51 1.21
C PRO A 65 13.47 -2.31 0.36
N VAL A 66 14.09 -1.16 0.56
CA VAL A 66 13.66 0.11 -0.05
C VAL A 66 13.67 0.05 -1.59
N GLU A 67 14.61 -0.69 -2.17
CA GLU A 67 14.74 -0.94 -3.60
C GLU A 67 13.66 -1.86 -4.17
N ARG A 68 12.87 -2.52 -3.31
CA ARG A 68 11.75 -3.39 -3.67
C ARG A 68 10.38 -2.83 -3.26
N LEU A 69 10.36 -1.65 -2.64
CA LEU A 69 9.16 -0.95 -2.23
C LEU A 69 8.61 -0.10 -3.39
N MET A 70 7.30 -0.15 -3.62
CA MET A 70 6.58 0.75 -4.53
C MET A 70 5.48 1.50 -3.76
N MET A 71 5.31 2.79 -4.02
CA MET A 71 4.26 3.61 -3.39
C MET A 71 3.07 3.76 -4.31
N GLU A 72 1.86 3.68 -3.74
CA GLU A 72 0.61 3.91 -4.44
C GLU A 72 -0.46 4.46 -3.51
N THR A 73 -1.51 5.08 -4.06
CA THR A 73 -2.61 5.60 -3.24
C THR A 73 -3.80 4.66 -3.18
N ASP A 74 -4.01 3.82 -4.20
CA ASP A 74 -5.25 3.06 -4.40
C ASP A 74 -6.50 3.98 -4.34
N SER A 75 -6.37 5.21 -4.83
CA SER A 75 -7.48 6.16 -4.85
C SER A 75 -8.65 5.61 -5.69
N PRO A 76 -9.91 5.73 -5.21
CA PRO A 76 -10.37 6.61 -4.14
C PRO A 76 -10.31 6.02 -2.72
N TYR A 77 -9.74 4.82 -2.54
CA TYR A 77 -9.68 4.07 -1.29
C TYR A 77 -8.39 4.37 -0.52
N CYS A 78 -8.17 3.63 0.57
CA CYS A 78 -6.89 3.60 1.29
C CYS A 78 -6.42 4.97 1.80
N ASP A 79 -7.37 5.82 2.21
CA ASP A 79 -7.09 7.10 2.86
C ASP A 79 -6.35 6.90 4.21
N ILE A 80 -5.41 7.78 4.54
CA ILE A 80 -4.73 7.75 5.85
C ILE A 80 -5.51 8.64 6.81
N ILE A 81 -6.23 8.01 7.74
CA ILE A 81 -7.04 8.71 8.74
C ILE A 81 -6.37 8.72 10.11
N ASN A 82 -6.79 9.64 10.99
CA ASN A 82 -6.19 9.87 12.31
C ASN A 82 -6.14 8.65 13.24
N THR A 83 -6.94 7.61 12.99
CA THR A 83 -6.93 6.36 13.78
C THR A 83 -5.91 5.34 13.28
N HIS A 84 -5.30 5.57 12.11
CA HIS A 84 -4.26 4.69 11.58
C HIS A 84 -2.93 4.94 12.29
N ALA A 85 -2.18 3.87 12.54
CA ALA A 85 -0.85 3.94 13.16
C ALA A 85 0.12 4.82 12.36
N GLY A 86 0.05 4.79 11.03
CA GLY A 86 0.89 5.60 10.15
C GLY A 86 0.54 7.10 10.12
N SER A 87 -0.65 7.51 10.58
CA SER A 87 -1.11 8.90 10.48
C SER A 87 -0.21 9.90 11.20
N GLN A 88 0.51 9.47 12.24
CA GLN A 88 1.46 10.29 12.98
C GLN A 88 2.65 10.78 12.12
N TYR A 89 2.93 10.13 10.99
CA TYR A 89 4.03 10.48 10.08
C TYR A 89 3.60 11.41 8.95
N VAL A 90 2.28 11.58 8.72
CA VAL A 90 1.74 12.45 7.67
C VAL A 90 1.90 13.92 8.08
N LYS A 91 2.60 14.70 7.25
CA LYS A 91 2.88 16.14 7.50
C LYS A 91 2.16 17.07 6.54
N SER A 92 1.69 16.55 5.42
CA SER A 92 0.97 17.27 4.39
C SER A 92 -0.41 17.70 4.88
N VAL A 93 -0.85 18.86 4.40
CA VAL A 93 -2.18 19.39 4.68
C VAL A 93 -2.82 19.77 3.35
N TRP A 94 -3.95 19.13 3.05
CA TRP A 94 -4.71 19.37 1.84
C TRP A 94 -6.04 20.04 2.18
N PRO A 95 -6.44 21.13 1.49
CA PRO A 95 -7.78 21.68 1.61
C PRO A 95 -8.80 20.58 1.30
N SER A 96 -9.70 20.28 2.24
CA SER A 96 -10.64 19.17 2.11
C SER A 96 -12.05 19.57 2.51
N LYS A 97 -13.02 19.37 1.61
CA LYS A 97 -14.42 19.75 1.77
C LYS A 97 -15.33 18.52 1.82
N LYS A 98 -16.50 18.66 2.44
CA LYS A 98 -17.54 17.62 2.32
C LYS A 98 -18.00 17.54 0.87
N LYS A 99 -18.45 16.36 0.42
CA LYS A 99 -18.89 16.14 -0.97
C LYS A 99 -19.96 17.12 -1.43
N GLU A 100 -20.85 17.58 -0.54
CA GLU A 100 -21.92 18.53 -0.87
C GLU A 100 -21.43 19.97 -1.08
N LYS A 101 -20.18 20.26 -0.70
CA LYS A 101 -19.52 21.58 -0.81
C LYS A 101 -18.26 21.48 -1.66
N TYR A 102 -18.30 20.67 -2.71
CA TYR A 102 -17.17 20.48 -3.61
C TYR A 102 -16.72 21.83 -4.21
N GLU A 103 -15.42 22.06 -4.19
CA GLU A 103 -14.73 23.18 -4.83
C GLU A 103 -13.57 22.59 -5.66
N PRO A 104 -13.31 23.06 -6.89
CA PRO A 104 -12.27 22.50 -7.75
C PRO A 104 -10.87 22.46 -7.13
N ASP A 105 -10.53 23.42 -6.26
CA ASP A 105 -9.22 23.55 -5.61
C ASP A 105 -9.13 22.83 -4.26
N SER A 106 -10.05 21.91 -3.96
CA SER A 106 -10.07 21.15 -2.72
C SER A 106 -10.33 19.66 -2.96
N THR A 107 -9.71 18.81 -2.13
CA THR A 107 -10.02 17.39 -2.08
C THR A 107 -11.39 17.14 -1.43
N VAL A 108 -11.95 15.96 -1.63
CA VAL A 108 -13.21 15.56 -1.00
C VAL A 108 -12.93 14.70 0.24
N LYS A 109 -13.49 15.08 1.39
CA LYS A 109 -13.34 14.33 2.64
C LYS A 109 -13.77 12.88 2.47
N GLY A 110 -12.89 11.95 2.81
CA GLY A 110 -13.11 10.50 2.71
C GLY A 110 -12.97 9.96 1.28
N ARG A 111 -12.46 10.74 0.33
CA ARG A 111 -12.07 10.29 -1.00
C ARG A 111 -10.57 10.53 -1.15
N ASN A 112 -9.79 9.46 -1.10
CA ASN A 112 -8.36 9.55 -1.38
C ASN A 112 -8.13 9.99 -2.84
N GLU A 113 -6.99 10.61 -3.12
CA GLU A 113 -6.65 11.13 -4.44
C GLU A 113 -5.17 10.87 -4.78
N PRO A 114 -4.80 10.75 -6.06
CA PRO A 114 -3.40 10.48 -6.44
C PRO A 114 -2.41 11.52 -5.91
N CYS A 115 -2.83 12.76 -5.69
CA CYS A 115 -1.99 13.82 -5.12
C CYS A 115 -1.53 13.52 -3.67
N LEU A 116 -2.26 12.66 -2.95
CA LEU A 116 -1.94 12.23 -1.59
C LEU A 116 -0.81 11.19 -1.55
N VAL A 117 -0.22 10.81 -2.69
CA VAL A 117 0.98 9.94 -2.73
C VAL A 117 2.17 10.52 -1.95
N ARG A 118 2.17 11.85 -1.71
CA ARG A 118 3.20 12.53 -0.90
C ARG A 118 3.07 12.29 0.60
N ASP A 119 1.99 11.67 1.03
CA ASP A 119 1.72 11.37 2.43
C ASP A 119 2.45 10.08 2.88
N PHE A 120 3.08 9.37 1.93
CA PHE A 120 3.80 8.10 2.08
C PHE A 120 5.32 8.26 2.16
#